data_AF-A0A3B7MT55-F1
#
_entry.id   AF-A0A3B7MT55-F1
#
_cell.length_a   1.000
_cell.length_b   1.000
_cell.length_c   1.000
_cell.angle_alpha   90.00
_cell.angle_beta   90.00
_cell.angle_gamma   90.00
#
_symmetry.space_group_name_H-M   'P 1'
#
loop_
_entity.id
_entity.type
_entity.pdbx_description
1 polymer ?
#
loop_
_entity_poly.entity_id
_entity_poly.type
_entity_poly.pdbx_seq_one_letter_code
_entity_poly.pdbx_strand_id
1 'polypeptide(L)'
;MSNNNRYQQFFIALRIWFIAVQLNTLLGTFFLSFSMSSGMMGYVIFYGTFYGVLVSLPALVLMFLLINRCVARKLKGITIFRIVLPAAAICAVIAWLLYMKFINEFDKENIYFLLIAIVSGVTAASTQYRSFLRLANYTEPFEETPL
;
A
#
# COMPACT_ATOMS: atom_id res chain seq x y z
N MET A 1 9.86 -14.16 -19.51
CA MET A 1 8.95 -13.18 -18.85
C MET A 1 9.28 -11.82 -19.42
N SER A 2 8.40 -11.19 -20.21
CA SER A 2 8.69 -9.93 -20.89
C SER A 2 9.00 -8.82 -19.88
N ASN A 3 10.02 -7.99 -20.15
CA ASN A 3 10.39 -6.84 -19.29
C ASN A 3 9.20 -5.89 -19.04
N ASN A 4 8.25 -5.79 -19.98
CA ASN A 4 7.05 -4.96 -19.85
C ASN A 4 6.17 -5.36 -18.65
N ASN A 5 6.14 -6.64 -18.27
CA ASN A 5 5.30 -7.10 -17.16
C ASN A 5 5.86 -6.65 -15.80
N ARG A 6 7.19 -6.52 -15.66
CA ARG A 6 7.82 -6.09 -14.40
C ARG A 6 7.55 -4.62 -14.12
N TYR A 7 7.61 -3.77 -15.14
CA TYR A 7 7.27 -2.35 -14.99
C TYR A 7 5.82 -2.18 -14.55
N GLN A 8 4.87 -2.90 -15.16
CA GLN A 8 3.46 -2.86 -14.75
C GLN A 8 3.25 -3.30 -13.30
N GLN A 9 3.90 -4.38 -12.86
CA GLN A 9 3.83 -4.85 -11.48
C GLN A 9 4.36 -3.80 -10.48
N PHE A 10 5.51 -3.19 -10.82
CA PHE A 10 6.07 -2.11 -10.01
C PHE A 10 5.15 -0.89 -9.97
N PHE A 11 4.57 -0.48 -11.11
CA PHE A 11 3.62 0.62 -11.17
C PHE A 11 2.37 0.38 -10.33
N ILE A 12 1.86 -0.86 -10.29
CA ILE A 12 0.73 -1.20 -9.41
C ILE A 12 1.14 -1.08 -7.95
N ALA A 13 2.28 -1.65 -7.55
CA ALA A 13 2.78 -1.56 -6.18
C ALA A 13 3.00 -0.08 -5.77
N LEU A 14 3.60 0.71 -6.66
CA LEU A 14 3.85 2.14 -6.46
C LEU A 14 2.54 2.93 -6.29
N ARG A 15 1.52 2.63 -7.11
CA ARG A 15 0.19 3.26 -6.97
C ARG A 15 -0.48 2.91 -5.64
N ILE A 16 -0.41 1.65 -5.22
CA ILE A 16 -0.96 1.23 -3.91
C ILE A 16 -0.25 1.99 -2.79
N TRP A 17 1.08 2.00 -2.80
CA TRP A 17 1.87 2.70 -1.80
C TRP A 17 1.55 4.21 -1.77
N PHE A 18 1.56 4.86 -2.94
CA PHE A 18 1.30 6.30 -3.04
C PHE A 18 -0.10 6.67 -2.55
N ILE A 19 -1.14 5.94 -3.00
CA ILE A 19 -2.52 6.18 -2.55
C ILE A 19 -2.64 5.94 -1.04
N ALA A 20 -2.00 4.89 -0.50
CA ALA A 20 -2.03 4.60 0.93
C ALA A 20 -1.37 5.72 1.75
N VAL A 21 -0.22 6.24 1.32
CA VAL A 21 0.48 7.36 1.98
C VAL A 21 -0.38 8.63 1.94
N GLN A 22 -0.99 8.94 0.79
CA GLN A 22 -1.85 10.12 0.65
C GLN A 22 -3.09 10.02 1.54
N LEU A 23 -3.80 8.88 1.51
CA LEU A 23 -4.98 8.66 2.35
C LEU A 23 -4.62 8.68 3.84
N ASN A 24 -3.51 8.06 4.23
CA ASN A 24 -3.06 8.04 5.62
C ASN A 24 -2.73 9.46 6.10
N THR A 25 -2.03 10.25 5.28
CA THR A 25 -1.69 11.63 5.58
C THR A 25 -2.94 12.49 5.71
N LEU A 26 -3.88 12.38 4.77
CA LEU A 26 -5.11 13.17 4.79
C LEU A 26 -5.99 12.82 6.00
N LEU A 27 -6.23 11.52 6.24
CA LEU A 27 -7.06 11.07 7.36
C LEU A 27 -6.39 11.34 8.71
N GLY A 28 -5.07 11.13 8.82
CA GLY A 28 -4.30 11.43 10.02
C GLY A 28 -4.30 12.93 10.33
N THR A 29 -4.09 13.78 9.32
CA THR A 29 -4.15 15.23 9.46
C THR A 29 -5.55 15.69 9.86
N PHE A 30 -6.59 15.13 9.23
CA PHE A 30 -7.97 15.42 9.58
C PHE A 30 -8.26 15.06 11.03
N PHE A 31 -7.86 13.86 11.49
CA PHE A 31 -8.01 13.44 12.88
C PHE A 31 -7.28 14.38 13.87
N LEU A 32 -6.02 14.72 13.56
CA LEU A 32 -5.21 15.64 14.36
C LEU A 32 -5.80 17.06 14.42
N SER A 33 -6.46 17.51 13.35
CA SER A 33 -7.07 18.85 13.32
C SER A 33 -8.17 19.05 14.37
N PHE A 34 -8.82 17.98 14.82
CA PHE A 34 -9.82 18.03 15.89
C PHE A 34 -9.22 17.90 17.29
N SER A 35 -7.99 17.37 17.40
CA SER A 35 -7.39 16.95 18.66
C SER A 35 -6.20 17.82 19.10
N MET A 36 -5.56 18.57 18.19
CA MET A 36 -4.38 19.41 18.50
C MET A 36 -4.64 20.91 18.40
N SER A 37 -3.89 21.67 19.21
CA SER A 37 -3.70 23.12 19.06
C SER A 37 -2.99 23.43 17.73
N SER A 38 -3.47 24.46 17.02
CA SER A 38 -3.04 24.82 15.66
C SER A 38 -1.53 25.06 15.48
N GLY A 39 -0.82 25.39 16.56
CA GLY A 39 0.63 25.67 16.53
C GLY A 39 1.54 24.46 16.29
N MET A 40 1.09 23.24 16.60
CA MET A 40 1.91 22.02 16.43
C MET A 40 1.60 21.26 15.12
N MET A 41 0.51 21.61 14.45
CA MET A 41 0.00 20.88 13.31
C MET A 41 0.99 20.82 12.13
N GLY A 42 1.70 21.91 11.85
CA GLY A 42 2.71 21.95 10.79
C GLY A 42 3.89 21.00 11.03
N TYR A 43 4.36 20.91 12.27
CA TYR A 43 5.44 19.99 12.65
C TYR A 43 5.00 18.53 12.55
N VAL A 44 3.78 18.22 13.01
CA VAL A 44 3.25 16.85 12.95
C VAL A 44 3.00 16.40 11.52
N ILE A 45 2.51 17.29 10.64
CA ILE A 45 2.36 16.98 9.22
C ILE A 45 3.74 16.75 8.58
N PHE A 46 4.69 17.66 8.79
CA PHE A 46 6.00 17.56 8.14
C PHE A 46 6.77 16.31 8.57
N TYR A 47 6.91 16.09 9.88
CA TYR A 47 7.61 14.92 10.40
C TYR A 47 6.81 13.63 10.20
N GLY A 48 5.49 13.67 10.38
CA GLY A 48 4.61 12.53 10.17
C GLY A 48 4.63 12.05 8.71
N THR A 49 4.57 12.96 7.74
CA THR A 49 4.65 12.59 6.32
C THR A 49 6.06 12.15 5.94
N PHE A 50 7.12 12.87 6.34
CA PHE A 50 8.48 12.53 5.94
C PHE A 50 8.92 11.17 6.52
N TYR A 51 8.75 10.97 7.83
CA TYR A 51 9.07 9.70 8.46
C TYR A 51 8.09 8.60 8.04
N GLY A 52 6.81 8.90 7.87
CA GLY A 52 5.82 7.95 7.38
C GLY A 52 6.15 7.41 5.98
N VAL A 53 6.63 8.28 5.08
CA VAL A 53 7.14 7.89 3.76
C VAL A 53 8.33 6.94 3.90
N LEU A 54 9.35 7.30 4.69
CA LEU A 54 10.55 6.47 4.86
C LEU A 54 10.23 5.10 5.48
N VAL A 55 9.41 5.07 6.53
CA VAL A 55 9.03 3.85 7.24
C VAL A 55 8.14 2.94 6.39
N SER A 56 7.39 3.48 5.43
CA SER A 56 6.53 2.69 4.53
C SER A 56 7.22 2.21 3.25
N LEU A 57 8.46 2.62 2.96
CA LEU A 57 9.21 2.10 1.80
C LEU A 57 9.40 0.56 1.80
N PRO A 58 9.70 -0.10 2.94
CA PRO A 58 9.72 -1.56 3.00
C PRO A 58 8.39 -2.20 2.56
N ALA A 59 7.25 -1.58 2.85
CA ALA A 59 5.95 -2.06 2.40
C ALA A 59 5.81 -2.02 0.88
N LEU A 60 6.30 -0.96 0.22
CA LEU A 60 6.34 -0.89 -1.25
C LEU A 60 7.15 -2.05 -1.84
N VAL A 61 8.35 -2.31 -1.29
CA VAL A 61 9.22 -3.39 -1.76
C VAL A 61 8.55 -4.75 -1.57
N LEU A 62 7.96 -5.00 -0.39
CA LEU A 62 7.25 -6.25 -0.11
C LEU A 62 6.06 -6.46 -1.05
N MET A 63 5.26 -5.43 -1.28
CA MET A 63 4.11 -5.49 -2.19
C MET A 63 4.55 -5.78 -3.62
N PHE A 64 5.61 -5.13 -4.10
CA PHE A 64 6.18 -5.42 -5.41
C PHE A 64 6.66 -6.87 -5.54
N LEU A 65 7.45 -7.35 -4.56
CA LEU A 65 7.96 -8.73 -4.57
C LEU A 65 6.82 -9.75 -4.53
N LEU A 66 5.79 -9.49 -3.74
CA LEU A 66 4.61 -10.35 -3.63
C LEU A 66 3.85 -10.42 -4.94
N ILE A 67 3.57 -9.27 -5.57
CA ILE A 67 2.89 -9.22 -6.87
C ILE A 67 3.72 -9.95 -7.93
N ASN A 68 5.02 -9.64 -8.03
CA ASN A 68 5.92 -10.27 -8.98
C ASN A 68 5.97 -11.81 -8.80
N ARG A 69 6.06 -12.29 -7.55
CA ARG A 69 6.03 -13.73 -7.24
C ARG A 69 4.70 -14.38 -7.65
N CYS A 70 3.58 -13.70 -7.43
CA CYS A 70 2.27 -14.21 -7.82
C CYS A 70 2.12 -14.31 -9.35
N VAL A 71 2.60 -13.30 -10.09
CA VAL A 71 2.59 -13.33 -11.56
C VAL A 71 3.57 -14.36 -12.10
N ALA A 72 4.75 -14.55 -11.49
CA ALA A 72 5.70 -15.58 -11.87
C ALA A 72 5.12 -17.00 -11.73
N ARG A 73 4.20 -17.19 -10.78
CA ARG A 73 3.41 -18.42 -10.60
C ARG A 73 2.19 -18.51 -11.52
N LYS A 74 2.01 -17.57 -12.46
CA LYS A 74 0.86 -17.49 -13.38
C LYS A 74 -0.50 -17.51 -12.68
N LEU A 75 -0.59 -16.90 -11.49
CA LEU A 75 -1.86 -16.84 -10.76
C LEU A 75 -2.86 -15.92 -11.47
N LYS A 76 -4.15 -16.28 -11.41
CA LYS A 76 -5.25 -15.43 -11.90
C LYS A 76 -5.30 -14.12 -11.12
N GLY A 77 -5.66 -13.03 -11.79
CA GLY A 77 -5.65 -11.67 -11.23
C GLY A 77 -6.49 -11.54 -9.96
N ILE A 78 -7.64 -12.22 -9.91
CA ILE A 78 -8.49 -12.30 -8.71
C ILE A 78 -7.77 -12.93 -7.51
N THR A 79 -6.95 -13.95 -7.74
CA THR A 79 -6.15 -14.62 -6.71
C THR A 79 -5.04 -13.70 -6.23
N ILE A 80 -4.37 -12.99 -7.15
CA ILE A 80 -3.34 -11.99 -6.79
C ILE A 80 -3.96 -10.92 -5.90
N PHE A 81 -5.13 -10.37 -6.27
CA PHE A 81 -5.84 -9.38 -5.48
C PHE A 81 -6.20 -9.90 -4.08
N ARG A 82 -6.74 -11.12 -3.97
CA ARG A 82 -7.07 -11.76 -2.68
C ARG A 82 -5.87 -11.94 -1.75
N ILE A 83 -4.67 -12.10 -2.30
CA ILE A 83 -3.43 -12.19 -1.51
C ILE A 83 -2.92 -10.80 -1.15
N VAL A 84 -2.94 -9.87 -2.10
CA VAL A 84 -2.45 -8.49 -1.93
C VAL A 84 -3.26 -7.71 -0.91
N LEU A 85 -4.58 -7.91 -0.86
CA LEU A 85 -5.46 -7.18 0.04
C LEU A 85 -5.12 -7.38 1.54
N PRO A 86 -5.04 -8.61 2.09
CA PRO A 86 -4.59 -8.82 3.46
C PRO A 86 -3.11 -8.46 3.65
N ALA A 87 -2.26 -8.63 2.63
CA ALA A 87 -0.87 -8.21 2.71
C ALA A 87 -0.72 -6.69 2.89
N ALA A 88 -1.58 -5.88 2.27
CA ALA A 88 -1.60 -4.43 2.46
C ALA A 88 -1.97 -4.05 3.91
N ALA A 89 -2.94 -4.73 4.51
CA ALA A 89 -3.29 -4.54 5.91
C ALA A 89 -2.14 -4.92 6.86
N ILE A 90 -1.50 -6.07 6.62
CA ILE A 90 -0.33 -6.53 7.41
C ILE A 90 0.82 -5.51 7.27
N CYS A 91 1.11 -5.03 6.06
CA CYS A 91 2.14 -4.03 5.84
C CYS A 91 1.84 -2.71 6.56
N ALA A 92 0.57 -2.29 6.61
CA ALA A 92 0.16 -1.11 7.37
C ALA A 92 0.41 -1.28 8.88
N VAL A 93 0.10 -2.45 9.45
CA VAL A 93 0.40 -2.76 10.86
C VAL A 93 1.92 -2.71 11.12
N ILE A 94 2.72 -3.32 10.25
CA ILE A 94 4.18 -3.32 10.39
C ILE A 94 4.73 -1.90 10.28
N ALA A 95 4.29 -1.11 9.31
CA ALA A 95 4.71 0.27 9.15
C ALA A 95 4.36 1.11 10.39
N TRP A 96 3.16 0.92 10.95
CA TRP A 96 2.77 1.57 12.21
C TRP A 96 3.65 1.15 13.39
N LEU A 97 3.94 -0.14 13.56
CA LEU A 97 4.83 -0.63 14.63
C LEU A 97 6.24 -0.04 14.51
N LEU A 98 6.78 0.03 13.29
CA LEU A 98 8.08 0.64 13.03
C LEU A 98 8.07 2.14 13.32
N TYR A 99 6.99 2.83 12.96
CA TYR A 99 6.82 4.25 13.23
C TYR A 99 6.76 4.51 14.75
N MET A 100 5.94 3.76 15.49
CA MET A 100 5.82 3.88 16.95
C MET A 100 7.15 3.60 17.66
N LYS A 101 7.90 2.60 17.19
CA LYS A 101 9.25 2.33 17.69
C LYS A 101 10.21 3.49 17.43
N PHE A 102 10.07 4.18 16.29
CA PHE A 102 10.93 5.30 15.93
C PHE A 102 10.67 6.54 16.79
N ILE A 103 9.39 6.86 17.06
CA ILE A 103 9.01 8.00 17.90
C ILE A 103 9.04 7.69 19.41
N ASN A 104 9.24 6.42 19.78
CA ASN A 104 9.27 5.93 21.16
C ASN A 104 8.01 6.26 21.98
N GLU A 105 6.86 6.31 21.33
CA GLU A 105 5.57 6.61 21.95
C GLU A 105 4.57 5.48 21.67
N PHE A 106 4.12 4.81 22.72
CA PHE A 106 3.04 3.83 22.67
C PHE A 106 1.91 4.29 23.58
N ASP A 107 1.14 5.27 23.13
CA ASP A 107 -0.08 5.70 23.83
C ASP A 107 -1.33 5.01 23.26
N LYS A 108 -2.38 4.87 24.07
CA LYS A 108 -3.67 4.29 23.68
C LYS A 108 -4.33 5.08 22.55
N GLU A 109 -4.10 6.39 22.49
CA GLU A 109 -4.60 7.25 21.43
C GLU A 109 -3.99 6.91 20.06
N ASN A 110 -2.85 6.21 20.02
CA ASN A 110 -2.19 5.81 18.78
C ASN A 110 -2.91 4.70 18.01
N ILE A 111 -3.93 4.06 18.62
CA ILE A 111 -4.73 3.03 17.95
C ILE A 111 -5.55 3.60 16.80
N TYR A 112 -5.96 4.87 16.86
CA TYR A 112 -6.67 5.53 15.77
C TYR A 112 -5.78 5.66 14.52
N PHE A 113 -4.48 5.96 14.70
CA PHE A 113 -3.52 5.99 13.59
C PHE A 113 -3.29 4.61 12.98
N LEU A 114 -3.34 3.54 13.77
CA LEU A 114 -3.29 2.17 13.25
C LEU A 114 -4.49 1.87 12.37
N LEU A 115 -5.71 2.20 12.83
CA LEU A 115 -6.93 2.00 12.05
C LEU A 115 -6.90 2.81 10.74
N ILE A 116 -6.46 4.06 10.81
CA ILE A 116 -6.27 4.92 9.62
C ILE A 116 -5.27 4.30 8.64
N ALA A 117 -4.14 3.76 9.13
CA ALA A 117 -3.16 3.08 8.29
C ALA A 117 -3.73 1.85 7.59
N ILE A 118 -4.46 1.01 8.33
CA ILE A 118 -5.11 -0.20 7.78
C ILE A 118 -6.14 0.20 6.71
N VAL A 119 -7.05 1.14 7.02
CA VAL A 119 -8.08 1.61 6.09
C VAL A 119 -7.45 2.21 4.84
N SER A 120 -6.38 2.98 4.99
CA SER A 120 -5.64 3.58 3.86
C SER A 120 -5.02 2.51 2.97
N GLY A 121 -4.35 1.51 3.56
CA GLY A 121 -3.74 0.40 2.82
C GLY A 121 -4.77 -0.47 2.10
N VAL A 122 -5.85 -0.85 2.77
CA VAL A 122 -6.94 -1.67 2.20
C VAL A 122 -7.66 -0.91 1.08
N THR A 123 -7.99 0.37 1.28
CA THR A 123 -8.60 1.21 0.26
C THR A 123 -7.68 1.33 -0.95
N ALA A 124 -6.40 1.64 -0.74
CA ALA A 124 -5.42 1.76 -1.81
C ALA A 124 -5.30 0.47 -2.63
N ALA A 125 -5.20 -0.69 -1.99
CA ALA A 125 -5.19 -1.98 -2.68
C ALA A 125 -6.50 -2.23 -3.46
N SER A 126 -7.64 -1.92 -2.85
CA SER A 126 -8.97 -2.09 -3.45
C SER A 126 -9.16 -1.25 -4.72
N THR A 127 -8.65 -0.01 -4.75
CA THR A 127 -8.71 0.83 -5.97
C THR A 127 -7.95 0.25 -7.16
N GLN A 128 -7.01 -0.66 -6.91
CA GLN A 128 -6.24 -1.33 -7.97
C GLN A 128 -6.84 -2.67 -8.42
N TYR A 129 -8.05 -3.03 -7.99
CA TYR A 129 -8.73 -4.28 -8.38
C TYR A 129 -8.73 -4.51 -9.90
N ARG A 130 -9.13 -3.50 -10.69
CA ARG A 130 -9.15 -3.59 -12.16
C ARG A 130 -7.75 -3.79 -12.75
N SER A 131 -6.73 -3.18 -12.16
CA SER A 131 -5.33 -3.34 -12.59
C SER A 131 -4.86 -4.78 -12.41
N PHE A 132 -5.23 -5.43 -11.31
CA PHE A 132 -4.92 -6.86 -11.07
C PHE A 132 -5.61 -7.80 -12.05
N LEU A 133 -6.88 -7.53 -12.40
CA LEU A 133 -7.59 -8.33 -13.41
C LEU A 133 -6.90 -8.24 -14.78
N ARG A 134 -6.49 -7.03 -15.20
CA ARG A 134 -5.77 -6.83 -16.47
C ARG A 134 -4.43 -7.54 -16.50
N LEU A 135 -3.74 -7.63 -15.36
CA LEU A 135 -2.44 -8.29 -15.24
C LEU A 135 -2.50 -9.78 -15.64
N ALA A 136 -3.65 -10.43 -15.48
CA ALA A 136 -3.84 -11.84 -15.83
C ALA A 136 -4.13 -12.04 -17.33
N ASN A 137 -4.91 -11.16 -17.94
CA ASN A 137 -5.32 -11.27 -19.34
C ASN A 137 -4.15 -11.12 -20.34
N TYR A 138 -3.05 -10.47 -19.95
CA TYR A 138 -1.82 -10.41 -20.76
C TYR A 138 -1.00 -11.71 -20.76
N THR A 139 -1.41 -12.73 -20.01
CA THR A 139 -0.64 -13.98 -19.85
C THR A 139 -1.17 -15.12 -20.72
N GLU A 140 -2.35 -14.97 -21.35
CA GLU A 140 -2.83 -15.97 -22.31
C GLU A 140 -2.13 -15.75 -23.66
N PRO A 141 -1.36 -16.73 -24.16
CA PRO A 141 -0.88 -16.67 -25.53
C PRO A 141 -2.08 -16.70 -26.47
N PHE A 142 -2.04 -15.90 -27.55
CA PHE A 142 -2.95 -16.08 -28.68
C PHE A 142 -2.81 -17.54 -29.14
N GLU A 143 -3.83 -18.36 -28.91
CA GLU A 143 -4.00 -19.60 -29.67
C GLU A 143 -4.17 -19.17 -31.13
N GLU A 144 -3.14 -19.37 -31.94
CA GLU A 144 -3.28 -19.36 -33.38
C GLU A 144 -4.25 -20.48 -33.71
N THR A 145 -5.51 -20.14 -34.00
CA THR A 145 -6.46 -21.08 -34.57
C THR A 145 -5.93 -21.51 -35.93
N PRO A 146 -5.59 -22.80 -36.14
CA PRO A 146 -5.34 -23.28 -37.49
C PRO A 146 -6.65 -23.20 -38.27
N LEU A 147 -6.61 -22.44 -39.38
CA LEU A 147 -7.66 -22.38 -40.39
C LEU A 147 -7.84 -23.73 -41.09
#